data_AF-A0A9E0X6L1-F1
#
_entry.id   AF-A0A9E0X6L1-F1
#
_cell.length_a   1.000
_cell.length_b   1.000
_cell.length_c   1.000
_cell.angle_alpha   90.00
_cell.angle_beta   90.00
_cell.angle_gamma   90.00
#
_symmetry.space_group_name_H-M   'P 1'
#
loop_
_entity.id
_entity.type
_entity.pdbx_description
1 polymer ?
#
loop_
_entity_poly.entity_id
_entity_poly.type
_entity_poly.pdbx_seq_one_letter_code
_entity_poly.pdbx_strand_id
1 'polypeptide(L)' 'MPRRSKVHALPPELKEWLDAELVRRGFGDYVQLALDLKARGADVSKSALQRYGSP' A
#
# COMPACT_ATOMS: atom_id res chain seq x y z
N MET A 1 -14.84 -15.75 -3.77
CA MET A 1 -14.71 -14.41 -3.15
C MET A 1 -13.33 -13.86 -3.44
N PRO A 2 -13.17 -12.65 -3.99
CA PRO A 2 -11.84 -12.07 -4.15
C PRO A 2 -11.22 -11.86 -2.77
N ARG A 3 -10.00 -12.36 -2.57
CA ARG A 3 -9.22 -12.17 -1.34
C ARG A 3 -9.15 -10.66 -1.07
N ARG A 4 -9.74 -10.20 0.04
CA ARG A 4 -9.60 -8.80 0.49
C ARG A 4 -8.11 -8.46 0.45
N SER A 5 -7.77 -7.38 -0.25
CA SER A 5 -6.36 -6.97 -0.34
C SER A 5 -5.83 -6.72 1.08
N LYS A 6 -4.57 -7.11 1.35
CA LYS A 6 -3.91 -6.81 2.62
C LYS A 6 -3.94 -5.31 2.95
N VAL A 7 -4.07 -4.45 1.93
CA VAL A 7 -4.21 -2.99 2.09
C VAL A 7 -5.47 -2.62 2.88
N HIS A 8 -6.60 -3.31 2.69
CA HIS A 8 -7.82 -3.03 3.45
C HIS A 8 -7.78 -3.56 4.90
N ALA A 9 -6.80 -4.41 5.22
CA ALA A 9 -6.56 -4.91 6.57
C ALA A 9 -5.51 -4.08 7.32
N LEU A 10 -4.98 -3.01 6.70
CA LEU A 10 -4.02 -2.13 7.36
C LEU A 10 -4.70 -1.33 8.48
N PRO A 11 -3.97 -1.06 9.58
CA PRO A 11 -4.37 -0.05 10.55
C PRO A 11 -4.68 1.29 9.86
N PRO A 12 -5.67 2.05 10.34
CA PRO A 12 -6.05 3.33 9.74
C PRO A 12 -4.87 4.29 9.54
N GLU A 13 -3.99 4.39 10.53
CA GLU A 13 -2.79 5.25 10.50
C GLU A 13 -1.83 4.87 9.36
N LEU A 14 -1.61 3.57 9.13
CA LEU A 14 -0.76 3.09 8.03
C LEU A 14 -1.44 3.26 6.69
N LYS A 15 -2.77 3.15 6.65
CA LYS A 15 -3.55 3.37 5.44
C LYS A 15 -3.51 4.83 5.01
N GLU A 16 -3.71 5.77 5.94
CA GLU A 16 -3.61 7.20 5.68
C GLU A 16 -2.20 7.59 5.20
N TRP A 17 -1.18 7.05 5.85
CA TRP A 17 0.20 7.25 5.40
C TRP A 17 0.44 6.70 3.98
N LEU A 18 -0.06 5.49 3.70
CA LEU A 18 0.05 4.88 2.38
C LEU A 18 -0.63 5.75 1.31
N ASP A 19 -1.82 6.26 1.60
CA ASP A 19 -2.59 7.10 0.68
C ASP A 19 -1.85 8.41 0.37
N ALA A 20 -1.32 9.07 1.40
CA ALA A 20 -0.51 10.27 1.24
C ALA A 20 0.74 10.01 0.40
N GLU A 21 1.40 8.87 0.64
CA GLU A 21 2.62 8.50 -0.05
C GLU A 21 2.39 8.09 -1.51
N LEU A 22 1.26 7.43 -1.80
CA LEU A 22 0.81 7.13 -3.16
C LEU A 22 0.59 8.42 -3.96
N VAL A 23 -0.10 9.40 -3.37
CA VAL A 23 -0.32 10.71 -4.00
C VAL A 23 1.01 11.44 -4.20
N ARG A 24 1.87 11.46 -3.17
CA ARG A 24 3.19 12.11 -3.23
C ARG A 24 4.09 11.54 -4.32
N ARG A 25 4.02 10.24 -4.58
CA ARG A 25 4.81 9.53 -5.60
C ARG A 25 4.12 9.45 -6.96
N GLY A 26 2.89 9.95 -7.09
CA GLY A 26 2.13 9.87 -8.34
C GLY A 26 1.74 8.44 -8.73
N PHE A 27 1.37 7.61 -7.75
CA PHE A 27 1.00 6.20 -7.95
C PHE A 27 2.12 5.36 -8.61
N GLY A 28 3.37 5.64 -8.25
CA GLY A 28 4.56 4.94 -8.71
C GLY A 28 5.32 4.23 -7.59
N ASP A 29 6.45 3.61 -7.95
CA ASP A 29 7.42 3.02 -7.01
C ASP A 29 6.84 2.05 -5.97
N TYR A 30 5.87 1.23 -6.37
CA TYR A 30 5.22 0.25 -5.50
C TYR A 30 6.19 -0.74 -4.82
N VAL A 31 7.37 -0.97 -5.43
CA VAL A 31 8.43 -1.79 -4.83
C VAL A 31 8.98 -1.11 -3.58
N GLN A 32 9.36 0.16 -3.67
CA GLN A 32 9.86 0.92 -2.53
C GLN A 32 8.77 1.11 -1.48
N LEU A 33 7.54 1.41 -1.91
CA LEU A 33 6.40 1.57 -1.01
C LEU A 33 6.09 0.31 -0.19
N ALA A 34 6.24 -0.87 -0.79
CA ALA A 34 6.13 -2.15 -0.10
C ALA A 34 7.23 -2.35 0.96
N LEU A 35 8.47 -1.93 0.67
CA LEU A 35 9.56 -1.96 1.64
C LEU A 35 9.32 -1.00 2.80
N ASP A 36 8.84 0.20 2.51
CA ASP A 36 8.54 1.23 3.51
C ASP A 36 7.40 0.79 4.44
N LEU A 37 6.34 0.18 3.88
CA LEU A 37 5.28 -0.45 4.67
C LEU A 37 5.81 -1.60 5.53
N LYS A 38 6.68 -2.44 4.99
CA LYS A 38 7.26 -3.56 5.74
C LYS A 38 8.11 -3.06 6.91
N ALA A 39 8.87 -1.99 6.71
CA ALA A 39 9.63 -1.33 7.78
C ALA A 39 8.72 -0.75 8.88
N ARG A 40 7.50 -0.34 8.52
CA ARG A 40 6.45 0.12 9.45
C ARG A 40 5.65 -1.01 10.10
N GLY A 41 5.99 -2.27 9.83
CA GLY A 41 5.31 -3.45 10.38
C GLY A 41 4.16 -4.01 9.53
N ALA A 42 3.96 -3.50 8.32
CA ALA A 42 2.94 -3.95 7.39
C ALA A 42 3.55 -4.66 6.16
N ASP A 43 3.45 -5.99 6.11
CA ASP A 43 3.91 -6.77 4.96
C ASP A 43 2.87 -6.77 3.82
N VAL A 44 2.96 -5.80 2.91
CA VAL A 44 2.10 -5.67 1.73
C VAL A 44 2.93 -5.83 0.45
N SER A 45 2.45 -6.65 -0.48
CA SER A 45 3.15 -6.88 -1.75
C SER A 45 2.93 -5.73 -2.75
N LYS A 46 3.90 -5.51 -3.65
CA LYS A 46 3.78 -4.51 -4.73
C LYS A 46 2.50 -4.66 -5.55
N SER A 47 2.07 -5.89 -5.83
CA SER A 47 0.87 -6.15 -6.64
C SER A 47 -0.41 -5.77 -5.92
N ALA A 48 -0.43 -5.85 -4.58
CA ALA A 48 -1.55 -5.38 -3.78
C ALA A 48 -1.62 -3.85 -3.78
N LEU A 49 -0.47 -3.17 -3.72
CA LEU A 49 -0.37 -1.71 -3.82
C LEU A 49 -0.75 -1.21 -5.22
N GLN A 50 -0.27 -1.87 -6.26
CA GLN A 50 -0.59 -1.54 -7.65
C GLN A 50 -2.08 -1.69 -7.94
N ARG A 51 -2.72 -2.76 -7.46
CA ARG A 51 -4.18 -2.92 -7.57
C ARG A 51 -4.94 -1.86 -6.77
N TYR A 52 -4.38 -1.40 -5.66
CA TYR A 52 -5.00 -0.37 -4.83
C TYR A 52 -4.87 1.04 -5.43
N GLY A 53 -3.74 1.34 -6.08
CA GLY A 53 -3.49 2.61 -6.75
C GLY A 53 -3.94 2.69 -8.21
N SER A 54 -4.40 1.59 -8.80
CA SER A 54 -5.02 1.58 -10.13
C SER A 54 -6.53 1.78 -9.98
N PRO A 55 -7.15 2.71 -10.74
CA PRO A 55 -8.61 2.84 -10.79
C PRO A 55 -9.29 1.60 -11.39
#